data_AF-A0AAE1ASZ4-F1
#
_entry.id   AF-A0AAE1ASZ4-F1
#
_cell.length_a   1.000
_cell.length_b   1.000
_cell.length_c   1.000
_cell.angle_alpha   90.00
_cell.angle_beta   90.00
_cell.angle_gamma   90.00
#
_symmetry.space_group_name_H-M   'P 1'
#
loop_
_entity.id
_entity.type
_entity.pdbx_description
1 polymer ?
#
loop_
_entity_poly.entity_id
_entity_poly.type
_entity_poly.pdbx_seq_one_letter_code
_entity_poly.pdbx_strand_id
1 'polypeptide(L)'
;MWNRSFSGITGTVSIDRNGDRNVDYSLLDLNTDTETFEVVADYFGNNKQYTAYRDRKIRWAAGRAGPPPDTPVCGFDNSKCPPKEPFPEYVIVIIVLGSSLVIVLIVTFFVYSETPTTATALLTRTVHLNDVGNRQLFTKTGYYK
;
A
#
# COMPACT_ATOMS: atom_id res chain seq x y z
N MET A 1 46.40 -17.78 -23.38
CA MET A 1 46.65 -17.42 -21.97
C MET A 1 45.41 -17.58 -21.07
N TRP A 2 44.26 -18.01 -21.62
CA TRP A 2 43.00 -18.10 -20.88
C TRP A 2 42.88 -19.39 -20.07
N ASN A 3 41.95 -19.40 -19.12
CA ASN A 3 41.60 -20.54 -18.27
C ASN A 3 42.83 -21.18 -17.58
N ARG A 4 43.71 -20.35 -17.02
CA ARG A 4 44.91 -20.80 -16.30
C ARG A 4 45.32 -19.82 -15.20
N SER A 5 46.08 -20.34 -14.25
CA SER A 5 46.74 -19.55 -13.21
C SER A 5 48.25 -19.58 -13.37
N PHE A 6 48.93 -18.50 -13.01
CA PHE A 6 50.38 -18.39 -13.04
C PHE A 6 50.88 -17.39 -11.98
N SER A 7 52.15 -17.48 -11.60
CA SER A 7 52.77 -16.54 -10.65
C SER A 7 53.18 -15.27 -11.37
N GLY A 8 52.69 -14.11 -10.91
CA GLY A 8 53.10 -12.79 -11.36
C GLY A 8 53.81 -12.00 -10.25
N ILE A 9 54.21 -10.76 -10.56
CA ILE A 9 54.88 -9.85 -9.60
C ILE A 9 53.98 -9.52 -8.40
N THR A 10 52.67 -9.43 -8.63
CA THR A 10 51.66 -9.12 -7.60
C THR A 10 51.04 -10.37 -6.97
N GLY A 11 51.67 -11.54 -7.12
CA GLY A 11 51.15 -12.82 -6.64
C GLY A 11 50.48 -13.65 -7.74
N THR A 12 49.58 -14.55 -7.34
CA THR A 12 48.92 -15.45 -8.29
C THR A 12 47.94 -14.68 -9.18
N VAL A 13 48.13 -14.79 -10.49
CA VAL A 13 47.23 -14.25 -11.51
C VAL A 13 46.43 -15.42 -12.07
N SER A 14 45.10 -15.31 -12.08
CA SER A 14 44.22 -16.28 -12.74
C SER A 14 43.41 -15.59 -13.82
N ILE A 15 43.34 -16.21 -15.00
CA ILE A 15 42.55 -15.74 -16.14
C ILE A 15 41.46 -16.77 -16.40
N ASP A 16 40.21 -16.31 -16.49
CA ASP A 16 39.05 -17.14 -16.73
C ASP A 16 38.95 -17.61 -18.20
N ARG A 17 37.83 -18.25 -18.55
CA ARG A 17 37.58 -18.79 -19.90
C ARG A 17 37.26 -17.70 -20.92
N ASN A 18 36.77 -16.55 -20.46
CA ASN A 18 36.44 -15.39 -21.27
C ASN A 18 37.68 -14.53 -21.54
N GLY A 19 38.79 -14.81 -20.86
CA GLY A 19 40.04 -14.07 -21.00
C GLY A 19 40.19 -12.95 -19.99
N ASP A 20 39.30 -12.86 -19.01
CA ASP A 20 39.31 -11.83 -17.98
C ASP A 20 40.10 -12.30 -16.76
N ARG A 21 40.76 -11.36 -16.07
CA ARG A 21 41.49 -11.65 -14.84
C ARG A 21 40.50 -11.78 -13.68
N ASN A 22 40.62 -12.84 -12.90
CA ASN A 22 40.02 -12.89 -11.57
C ASN A 22 40.82 -11.97 -10.65
N VAL A 23 40.20 -10.85 -10.25
CA VAL A 23 40.85 -9.80 -9.46
C VAL A 23 40.49 -9.95 -7.99
N ASP A 24 41.50 -9.82 -7.13
CA ASP A 24 41.33 -9.69 -5.69
C ASP A 24 41.19 -8.21 -5.33
N TYR A 25 40.31 -7.89 -4.38
CA TYR A 25 40.02 -6.52 -3.95
C TYR A 25 40.20 -6.39 -2.44
N SER A 26 40.71 -5.25 -1.99
CA SER A 26 40.72 -4.88 -0.58
C SER A 26 39.69 -3.79 -0.32
N LEU A 27 38.88 -3.98 0.71
CA LEU A 27 37.97 -2.97 1.23
C LEU A 27 38.69 -2.16 2.29
N LEU A 28 38.77 -0.85 2.08
CA LEU A 28 39.38 0.08 3.02
C LEU A 28 38.30 0.90 3.72
N ASP A 29 38.52 1.15 5.01
CA ASP A 29 37.71 2.03 5.83
C ASP A 29 38.58 3.14 6.42
N LEU A 30 38.02 4.32 6.61
CA LEU A 30 38.76 5.45 7.20
C LEU A 30 38.87 5.27 8.72
N ASN A 31 40.10 5.30 9.21
CA ASN A 31 40.37 5.45 10.63
C ASN A 31 40.30 6.91 11.06
N THR A 32 39.26 7.25 11.83
CA THR A 32 39.06 8.61 12.33
C THR A 32 40.06 9.00 13.41
N ASP A 33 40.68 8.04 14.10
CA ASP A 33 41.64 8.30 15.18
C ASP A 33 43.05 8.55 14.61
N THR A 34 43.42 7.85 13.53
CA THR A 34 44.72 7.99 12.87
C THR A 34 44.67 8.79 11.58
N GLU A 35 43.48 9.17 11.11
CA GLU A 35 43.18 9.84 9.84
C GLU A 35 43.69 9.11 8.58
N THR A 36 43.78 7.78 8.65
CA THR A 36 44.30 6.94 7.55
C THR A 36 43.32 5.87 7.12
N PHE A 37 43.36 5.49 5.84
CA PHE A 37 42.60 4.34 5.35
C PHE A 37 43.28 3.02 5.73
N GLU A 38 42.51 2.10 6.30
CA GLU A 38 42.95 0.78 6.73
C GLU A 38 42.16 -0.30 6.01
N VAL A 39 42.82 -1.39 5.63
CA VAL A 39 42.14 -2.56 5.07
C VAL A 39 41.32 -3.24 6.18
N VAL A 40 40.01 -3.36 5.98
CA VAL A 40 39.05 -3.98 6.90
C VAL A 40 38.54 -5.33 6.39
N ALA A 41 38.67 -5.60 5.09
CA ALA A 41 38.36 -6.90 4.51
C ALA A 41 39.05 -7.09 3.15
N ASP A 42 39.23 -8.35 2.75
CA ASP A 42 39.67 -8.72 1.42
C ASP A 42 38.62 -9.58 0.72
N TYR A 43 38.52 -9.44 -0.59
CA TYR A 43 37.72 -10.28 -1.47
C TYR A 43 38.64 -11.01 -2.45
N PHE A 44 38.63 -12.34 -2.39
CA PHE A 44 39.42 -13.19 -3.28
C PHE A 44 38.60 -13.56 -4.52
N GLY A 45 38.98 -13.04 -5.68
CA GLY A 45 38.24 -13.17 -6.94
C GLY A 45 38.13 -14.61 -7.44
N ASN A 46 39.18 -15.41 -7.24
CA ASN A 46 39.18 -16.84 -7.64
C ASN A 46 38.13 -17.66 -6.88
N ASN A 47 38.02 -17.43 -5.57
CA ASN A 47 37.16 -18.21 -4.69
C ASN A 47 35.82 -17.51 -4.42
N LYS A 48 35.64 -16.28 -4.94
CA LYS A 48 34.51 -15.40 -4.68
C LYS A 48 34.23 -15.23 -3.19
N GLN A 49 35.29 -15.07 -2.39
CA GLN A 49 35.22 -15.12 -0.94
C GLN A 49 35.57 -13.77 -0.32
N TYR A 50 34.64 -13.25 0.49
CA TYR A 50 34.86 -12.11 1.35
C TYR A 50 35.40 -12.56 2.72
N THR A 51 36.49 -11.94 3.17
CA THR A 51 37.15 -12.24 4.44
C THR A 51 37.36 -10.94 5.21
N ALA A 52 36.58 -10.74 6.29
CA ALA A 52 36.75 -9.60 7.18
C ALA A 52 37.90 -9.83 8.19
N TYR A 53 38.63 -8.77 8.50
CA TYR A 53 39.63 -8.78 9.56
C TYR A 53 38.93 -8.76 10.93
N ARG A 54 39.48 -9.49 11.92
CA ARG A 54 38.88 -9.57 13.26
C ARG A 54 39.20 -8.35 14.12
N ASP A 55 40.40 -7.81 13.91
CA ASP A 55 41.00 -6.68 14.60
C ASP A 55 40.55 -5.32 14.05
N ARG A 56 40.03 -5.29 12.81
CA ARG A 56 39.64 -4.07 12.10
C ARG A 56 38.22 -4.21 11.56
N LYS A 57 37.30 -3.36 12.05
CA LYS A 57 35.89 -3.36 11.67
C LYS A 57 35.55 -2.09 10.90
N ILE A 58 34.56 -2.19 10.01
CA ILE A 58 34.00 -1.03 9.30
C ILE A 58 33.35 -0.09 10.32
N ARG A 59 33.78 1.17 10.35
CA ARG A 59 33.20 2.22 11.18
C ARG A 59 32.11 2.94 10.42
N TRP A 60 30.88 2.71 10.85
CA TRP A 60 29.74 3.40 10.28
C TRP A 60 29.54 4.77 10.91
N ALA A 61 29.15 5.74 10.08
CA ALA A 61 28.90 7.10 10.50
C ALA A 61 27.89 7.18 11.66
N ALA A 62 28.02 8.20 12.50
CA ALA A 62 27.21 8.42 13.70
C ALA A 62 27.29 7.28 14.74
N GLY A 63 28.41 6.56 14.79
CA GLY A 63 28.65 5.51 15.81
C GLY A 63 27.74 4.28 15.66
N ARG A 64 27.21 4.04 14.46
CA ARG A 64 26.34 2.88 14.20
C ARG A 64 27.15 1.58 14.29
N ALA A 65 26.54 0.54 14.84
CA ALA A 65 27.15 -0.79 14.92
C ALA A 65 27.19 -1.52 13.57
N GLY A 66 26.43 -1.06 12.58
CA GLY A 66 26.27 -1.73 11.29
C GLY A 66 25.90 -0.75 10.15
N PRO A 67 25.83 -1.26 8.91
CA PRO A 67 25.56 -0.46 7.72
C PRO A 67 24.23 0.30 7.84
N PRO A 68 24.15 1.50 7.25
CA PRO A 68 22.84 2.12 7.01
C PRO A 68 21.99 1.20 6.12
N PRO A 69 20.65 1.29 6.22
CA PRO A 69 19.76 0.67 5.25
C PRO A 69 20.12 1.09 3.81
N ASP A 70 20.01 0.16 2.88
CA ASP A 70 20.22 0.38 1.44
C ASP A 70 19.16 1.30 0.81
N THR A 71 17.98 1.35 1.44
CA THR A 71 16.86 2.18 1.07
C THR A 71 16.38 2.99 2.28
N PRO A 72 16.07 4.30 2.11
CA PRO A 72 15.48 5.08 3.19
C PRO A 72 14.16 4.47 3.67
N VAL A 73 13.83 4.64 4.94
CA VAL A 73 12.59 4.11 5.56
C VAL A 73 11.33 4.52 4.78
N CYS A 74 11.33 5.73 4.24
CA CYS A 74 10.23 6.33 3.50
C CYS A 74 10.35 6.13 1.96
N GLY A 75 11.33 5.36 1.49
CA GLY A 75 11.69 5.29 0.07
C GLY A 75 12.44 6.55 -0.38
N PHE A 76 13.03 6.48 -1.58
CA PHE A 76 13.78 7.62 -2.14
C PHE A 76 12.87 8.77 -2.61
N ASP A 77 11.64 8.45 -2.94
CA ASP A 77 10.62 9.35 -3.50
C ASP A 77 9.53 9.74 -2.50
N ASN A 78 9.67 9.33 -1.24
CA ASN A 78 8.65 9.42 -0.20
C ASN A 78 7.36 8.62 -0.43
N SER A 79 7.34 7.67 -1.39
CA SER A 79 6.16 6.85 -1.67
C SER A 79 5.69 5.97 -0.50
N LYS A 80 6.60 5.63 0.43
CA LYS A 80 6.30 4.83 1.61
C LYS A 80 5.99 5.65 2.86
N CYS A 81 6.05 6.98 2.77
CA CYS A 81 5.65 7.82 3.90
C CYS A 81 4.13 7.84 4.04
N PRO A 82 3.63 7.98 5.28
CA PRO A 82 2.28 8.47 5.49
C PRO A 82 2.05 9.78 4.72
N PRO A 83 0.83 10.04 4.23
CA PRO A 83 0.52 11.30 3.56
C PRO A 83 0.80 12.46 4.50
N LYS A 84 1.41 13.55 3.97
CA LYS A 84 1.82 14.73 4.75
C LYS A 84 0.65 15.39 5.48
N GLU A 85 -0.51 15.36 4.84
CA GLU A 85 -1.76 15.81 5.41
C GLU A 85 -2.63 14.57 5.68
N PRO A 86 -3.14 14.39 6.90
CA PRO A 86 -4.15 13.36 7.15
C PRO A 86 -5.37 13.64 6.26
N PHE A 87 -6.10 12.59 5.88
CA PHE A 87 -7.38 12.79 5.20
C PHE A 87 -8.26 13.70 6.06
N PRO A 88 -8.82 14.79 5.50
CA PRO A 88 -9.65 15.67 6.28
C PRO A 88 -10.83 14.93 6.90
N GLU A 89 -11.18 15.22 8.15
CA GLU A 89 -12.25 14.50 8.89
C GLU A 89 -13.58 14.50 8.12
N TYR A 90 -13.88 15.59 7.41
CA TYR A 90 -15.08 15.70 6.59
C TYR A 90 -15.16 14.64 5.48
N VAL A 91 -14.02 14.18 4.94
CA VAL A 91 -13.98 13.14 3.89
C VAL A 91 -14.51 11.82 4.45
N ILE A 92 -14.12 11.47 5.67
CA ILE A 92 -14.60 10.26 6.36
C ILE A 92 -16.10 10.38 6.62
N VAL A 93 -16.56 11.53 7.13
CA VAL A 93 -17.98 11.79 7.42
C VAL A 93 -18.83 11.69 6.15
N ILE A 94 -18.37 12.25 5.03
CA ILE A 94 -19.08 12.18 3.73
C ILE A 94 -19.15 10.73 3.23
N ILE A 95 -18.08 9.95 3.36
CA ILE A 95 -18.08 8.53 2.94
C ILE A 95 -19.09 7.73 3.78
N VAL A 96 -19.12 7.93 5.10
CA VAL A 96 -20.05 7.23 6.00
C VAL A 96 -21.51 7.63 5.73
N LEU A 97 -21.79 8.94 5.66
CA LEU A 97 -23.14 9.43 5.36
C LEU A 97 -23.59 9.01 3.96
N GLY A 98 -22.72 9.14 2.96
CA GLY A 98 -23.00 8.75 1.58
C GLY A 98 -23.29 7.26 1.44
N SER A 99 -22.46 6.40 2.04
CA SER A 99 -22.71 4.96 2.05
C SER A 99 -24.00 4.59 2.78
N SER A 100 -24.31 5.24 3.92
CA SER A 100 -25.57 5.01 4.64
C SER A 100 -26.80 5.39 3.80
N LEU A 101 -26.77 6.51 3.09
CA LEU A 101 -27.85 6.95 2.20
C LEU A 101 -28.06 5.96 1.07
N VAL A 102 -26.98 5.51 0.42
CA VAL A 102 -27.04 4.52 -0.65
C VAL A 102 -27.65 3.21 -0.15
N ILE A 103 -27.26 2.74 1.04
CA ILE A 103 -27.86 1.53 1.65
C ILE A 103 -29.36 1.72 1.87
N VAL A 104 -29.78 2.87 2.43
CA VAL A 104 -31.21 3.15 2.63
C VAL A 104 -31.96 3.17 1.30
N LEU A 105 -31.41 3.79 0.25
CA LEU A 105 -32.02 3.81 -1.09
C LEU A 105 -32.12 2.41 -1.70
N ILE A 106 -31.12 1.57 -1.50
CA ILE A 106 -31.13 0.18 -1.95
C ILE A 106 -32.23 -0.60 -1.20
N VAL A 107 -32.29 -0.46 0.12
CA VAL A 107 -33.31 -1.13 0.95
C VAL A 107 -34.71 -0.67 0.58
N THR A 108 -34.94 0.64 0.41
CA THR A 108 -36.25 1.17 0.02
C THR A 108 -36.64 0.75 -1.38
N PHE A 109 -35.71 0.68 -2.33
CA PHE A 109 -35.95 0.12 -3.65
C PHE A 109 -36.37 -1.34 -3.58
N PHE A 110 -35.67 -2.17 -2.81
CA PHE A 110 -36.03 -3.58 -2.64
C PHE A 110 -37.39 -3.74 -1.94
N VAL A 111 -37.66 -2.99 -0.87
CA VAL A 111 -38.97 -3.02 -0.18
C VAL A 111 -40.10 -2.55 -1.10
N TYR A 112 -39.89 -1.48 -1.86
CA TYR A 112 -40.87 -1.00 -2.84
C TYR A 112 -41.11 -2.03 -3.95
N SER A 113 -40.06 -2.71 -4.41
CA SER A 113 -40.17 -3.77 -5.42
C SER A 113 -40.91 -5.01 -4.90
N GLU A 114 -40.84 -5.27 -3.59
CA GLU A 114 -41.47 -6.41 -2.93
C GLU A 114 -42.91 -6.13 -2.47
N THR A 115 -43.31 -4.87 -2.20
CA THR A 115 -44.70 -4.57 -1.82
C THR A 115 -45.65 -4.75 -3.01
N PRO A 116 -46.45 -5.83 -3.06
CA PRO A 116 -47.44 -6.00 -4.11
C PRO A 116 -48.65 -5.15 -3.72
N THR A 117 -48.90 -4.06 -4.45
CA THR A 117 -50.25 -3.58 -4.80
C THR A 117 -51.32 -3.50 -3.69
N THR A 118 -50.97 -3.39 -2.42
CA THR A 118 -51.92 -3.49 -1.30
C THR A 118 -52.26 -2.12 -0.73
N ALA A 119 -51.30 -1.19 -0.71
CA ALA A 119 -51.55 0.20 -0.31
C ALA A 119 -52.47 0.94 -1.31
N THR A 120 -52.27 0.73 -2.62
CA THR A 120 -53.12 1.32 -3.67
C THR A 120 -54.52 0.69 -3.72
N ALA A 121 -54.65 -0.61 -3.43
CA ALA A 121 -55.95 -1.28 -3.36
C ALA A 121 -56.78 -0.84 -2.14
N LEU A 122 -56.15 -0.64 -0.98
CA LEU A 122 -56.83 -0.15 0.23
C LEU A 122 -57.29 1.30 0.07
N LEU A 123 -56.46 2.17 -0.51
CA LEU A 123 -56.85 3.57 -0.78
C LEU A 123 -57.99 3.64 -1.80
N THR A 124 -57.95 2.85 -2.89
CA THR A 124 -59.04 2.81 -3.87
C THR A 124 -60.35 2.31 -3.24
N ARG A 125 -60.30 1.29 -2.37
CA ARG A 125 -61.50 0.75 -1.69
C ARG A 125 -62.11 1.76 -0.71
N THR A 126 -61.29 2.53 0.01
CA THR A 126 -61.78 3.59 0.91
C THR A 126 -62.42 4.76 0.16
N VAL A 127 -61.83 5.19 -0.97
CA VAL A 127 -62.42 6.24 -1.82
C VAL A 127 -63.75 5.78 -2.43
N HIS A 128 -63.82 4.53 -2.90
CA HIS A 128 -65.05 3.98 -3.49
C HIS A 128 -66.19 3.82 -2.47
N LEU A 129 -65.88 3.45 -1.22
CA LEU A 129 -66.87 3.36 -0.13
C LEU A 129 -67.36 4.76 0.30
N ASN A 130 -66.48 5.76 0.32
CA ASN A 130 -66.86 7.14 0.61
C ASN A 130 -67.75 7.75 -0.49
N ASP A 131 -67.52 7.44 -1.77
CA ASP A 131 -68.39 7.91 -2.87
C ASP A 131 -69.82 7.30 -2.79
N VAL A 132 -69.91 6.00 -2.47
CA VAL A 132 -71.22 5.32 -2.32
C VAL A 132 -71.98 5.82 -1.10
N GLY A 133 -71.29 6.08 0.02
CA GLY A 133 -71.89 6.66 1.22
C GLY A 133 -72.46 8.05 0.99
N ASN A 134 -71.76 8.89 0.22
CA ASN A 134 -72.25 10.23 -0.11
C ASN A 134 -73.45 10.20 -1.07
N ARG A 135 -73.50 9.32 -2.08
CA ARG A 135 -74.66 9.24 -2.99
C ARG A 135 -75.97 8.87 -2.30
N GLN A 136 -75.93 8.04 -1.25
CA GLN A 136 -77.13 7.65 -0.49
C GLN A 136 -77.68 8.79 0.38
N LEU A 137 -76.87 9.78 0.73
CA LEU A 137 -77.31 10.95 1.52
C LEU A 137 -78.00 12.01 0.65
N PHE A 138 -77.72 12.07 -0.66
CA PHE A 138 -78.33 13.06 -1.57
C PHE A 138 -79.68 12.65 -2.19
N THR A 139 -80.09 11.39 -2.11
CA THR A 139 -81.36 10.93 -2.71
C THR A 139 -82.57 11.02 -1.77
N LYS A 140 -82.40 11.44 -0.51
CA LYS A 140 -83.47 11.38 0.51
C LYS A 140 -84.18 12.72 0.84
N THR A 141 -83.91 13.81 0.12
CA THR A 141 -84.47 15.15 0.45
C THR A 141 -85.40 15.78 -0.60
N GLY A 142 -85.96 14.99 -1.53
CA GLY A 142 -86.71 15.54 -2.68
C GLY A 142 -88.15 15.06 -2.85
N TYR A 143 -89.01 15.09 -1.82
CA TYR A 143 -90.47 14.96 -1.99
C TYR A 143 -91.19 15.73 -0.87
N TYR A 144 -91.69 16.95 -1.15
CA TYR A 144 -92.87 17.60 -0.55
C TYR A 144 -93.06 19.02 -1.12
N LYS A 145 -93.81 19.14 -2.24
CA LYS A 145 -94.93 20.06 -2.47
C LYS A 145 -95.44 19.91 -3.89
#